data_AF-A0A0R2PT15-F1
#
_entry.id   AF-A0A0R2PT15-F1
#
_cell.length_a   1.000
_cell.length_b   1.000
_cell.length_c   1.000
_cell.angle_alpha   90.00
_cell.angle_beta   90.00
_cell.angle_gamma   90.00
#
_symmetry.space_group_name_H-M   'P 1'
#
loop_
_entity.id
_entity.type
_entity.pdbx_description
1 polymer ?
#
loop_
_entity_poly.entity_id
_entity_poly.type
_entity_poly.pdbx_seq_one_letter_code
_entity_poly.pdbx_strand_id
1 'polypeptide(L)'
;MMTQGSVKFLVDVAQSETTKSALVLTSQDMSLLGASLEGVVNHLSILPDPDISHDEVYDLCIICDDIDINKMQLGLIKNTVAQKILVIKNPKETQDHKSLLELGFVLDSEISNKNIYSYNLKTYNTKRGWNNSEGWANPENFEKFRW
;
A
#
# COMPACT_ATOMS: atom_id res chain seq x y z
N MET A 1 7.19 19.35 -2.64
CA MET A 1 7.94 19.02 -3.87
C MET A 1 8.73 17.74 -3.62
N MET A 2 8.42 16.67 -4.35
CA MET A 2 9.17 15.41 -4.24
C MET A 2 10.61 15.59 -4.74
N THR A 3 11.57 14.94 -4.06
CA THR A 3 12.95 14.95 -4.51
C THR A 3 13.15 13.95 -5.64
N GLN A 4 14.19 14.15 -6.48
CA GLN A 4 14.56 13.20 -7.53
C GLN A 4 14.82 11.78 -6.98
N GLY A 5 15.34 11.67 -5.74
CA GLY A 5 15.52 10.38 -5.07
C GLY A 5 14.21 9.69 -4.73
N SER A 6 13.20 10.45 -4.27
CA SER A 6 11.86 9.93 -4.00
C SER A 6 11.16 9.44 -5.26
N VAL A 7 11.27 10.19 -6.36
CA VAL A 7 10.69 9.80 -7.67
C VAL A 7 11.32 8.50 -8.16
N LYS A 8 12.65 8.39 -8.12
CA LYS A 8 13.36 7.17 -8.54
C LYS A 8 12.91 5.93 -7.76
N PHE A 9 12.81 6.04 -6.43
CA PHE A 9 12.33 4.93 -5.60
C PHE A 9 10.92 4.46 -5.99
N LEU A 10 9.98 5.40 -6.17
CA LEU A 10 8.61 5.06 -6.54
C LEU A 10 8.53 4.36 -7.90
N VAL A 11 9.36 4.79 -8.86
CA VAL A 11 9.49 4.13 -10.17
C VAL A 11 10.08 2.73 -10.02
N ASP A 12 11.13 2.56 -9.22
CA ASP A 12 11.76 1.25 -8.98
C ASP A 12 10.76 0.27 -8.31
N VAL A 13 9.92 0.76 -7.39
CA VAL A 13 8.83 -0.04 -6.79
C VAL A 13 7.76 -0.41 -7.81
N ALA A 14 7.39 0.50 -8.71
CA ALA A 14 6.41 0.20 -9.76
C ALA A 14 6.95 -0.85 -10.75
N GLN A 15 8.23 -0.76 -11.12
CA GLN A 15 8.90 -1.66 -12.08
C GLN A 15 9.13 -3.07 -11.53
N SER A 16 9.63 -3.16 -10.30
CA SER A 16 9.95 -4.46 -9.65
C SER A 16 8.75 -5.40 -9.53
N GLU A 17 7.54 -4.84 -9.49
CA GLU A 17 6.31 -5.58 -9.20
C GLU A 17 5.43 -5.82 -10.44
N THR A 18 5.90 -5.47 -11.65
CA THR A 18 5.11 -5.56 -12.90
C THR A 18 3.74 -4.85 -12.81
N THR A 19 3.74 -3.69 -12.16
CA THR A 19 2.54 -2.86 -11.92
C THR A 19 1.95 -2.38 -13.24
N LYS A 20 0.68 -2.69 -13.55
CA LYS A 20 0.00 -2.23 -14.77
C LYS A 20 -0.81 -0.98 -14.54
N SER A 21 -1.44 -0.85 -13.36
CA SER A 21 -2.23 0.32 -12.97
C SER A 21 -1.73 0.92 -11.65
N ALA A 22 -1.58 2.24 -11.63
CA ALA A 22 -1.16 2.98 -10.45
C ALA A 22 -2.10 4.15 -10.15
N LEU A 23 -2.39 4.34 -8.88
CA LEU A 23 -3.12 5.48 -8.35
C LEU A 23 -2.22 6.29 -7.42
N VAL A 24 -2.13 7.59 -7.63
CA VAL A 24 -1.36 8.49 -6.77
C VAL A 24 -2.32 9.50 -6.14
N LEU A 25 -2.41 9.49 -4.82
CA LEU A 25 -3.16 10.46 -4.05
C LEU A 25 -2.24 11.59 -3.59
N THR A 26 -2.46 12.78 -4.15
CA THR A 26 -1.70 14.00 -3.85
C THR A 26 -2.37 15.24 -4.42
N SER A 27 -2.26 16.34 -3.69
CA SER A 27 -2.63 17.69 -4.11
C SER A 27 -1.43 18.48 -4.69
N GLN A 28 -0.22 17.92 -4.62
CA GLN A 28 0.98 18.53 -5.19
C GLN A 28 1.13 18.24 -6.69
N ASP A 29 1.87 19.11 -7.38
CA ASP A 29 2.26 18.85 -8.77
C ASP A 29 3.19 17.63 -8.86
N MET A 30 2.73 16.61 -9.58
CA MET A 30 3.43 15.35 -9.84
C MET A 30 3.87 15.18 -11.29
N SER A 31 3.98 16.27 -12.07
CA SER A 31 4.38 16.21 -13.47
C SER A 31 5.68 15.41 -13.71
N LEU A 32 6.65 15.53 -12.79
CA LEU A 32 7.91 14.77 -12.84
C LEU A 32 7.74 13.27 -12.61
N LEU A 33 6.85 12.89 -11.68
CA LEU A 33 6.56 11.49 -11.37
C LEU A 33 5.74 10.87 -12.52
N GLY A 34 4.75 11.61 -13.03
CA GLY A 34 3.95 11.23 -14.18
C GLY A 34 4.81 10.94 -15.41
N ALA A 35 5.72 11.86 -15.75
CA ALA A 35 6.66 11.67 -16.86
C ALA A 35 7.61 10.47 -16.64
N SER A 36 7.98 10.17 -15.39
CA SER A 36 8.88 9.04 -15.08
C SER A 36 8.15 7.69 -15.07
N LEU A 37 6.83 7.69 -14.82
CA LEU A 37 5.98 6.51 -14.87
C LEU A 37 5.39 6.26 -16.27
N GLU A 38 5.51 7.23 -17.17
CA GLU A 38 5.10 7.13 -18.57
C GLU A 38 5.86 5.97 -19.25
N GLY A 39 5.13 4.96 -19.71
CA GLY A 39 5.70 3.74 -20.29
C GLY A 39 6.10 2.65 -19.28
N VAL A 40 6.03 2.92 -17.98
CA VAL A 40 6.20 1.90 -16.91
C VAL A 40 4.85 1.29 -16.55
N VAL A 41 3.82 2.12 -16.40
CA VAL A 41 2.45 1.70 -16.11
C VAL A 41 1.54 1.95 -17.32
N ASN A 42 0.57 1.07 -17.54
CA ASN A 42 -0.39 1.20 -18.63
C ASN A 42 -1.49 2.22 -18.30
N HIS A 43 -1.80 2.36 -17.02
CA HIS A 43 -2.81 3.29 -16.53
C HIS A 43 -2.32 3.98 -15.26
N LEU A 44 -2.30 5.31 -15.27
CA LEU A 44 -1.95 6.15 -14.14
C LEU A 44 -3.09 7.13 -13.85
N SER A 45 -3.54 7.15 -12.60
CA SER A 45 -4.51 8.12 -12.09
C SER A 45 -3.86 8.95 -10.99
N ILE A 46 -3.99 10.28 -11.05
CA ILE A 46 -3.47 11.20 -10.03
C ILE A 46 -4.65 12.04 -9.54
N LEU A 47 -4.98 11.92 -8.27
CA LEU A 47 -6.17 12.55 -7.68
C LEU A 47 -5.81 13.22 -6.34
N PRO A 48 -6.38 14.40 -6.03
CA PRO A 48 -6.18 15.04 -4.73
C PRO A 48 -7.12 14.49 -3.65
N ASP A 49 -8.20 13.83 -4.04
CA ASP A 49 -9.28 13.41 -3.14
C ASP A 49 -9.13 11.93 -2.74
N PRO A 50 -9.07 11.61 -1.43
CA PRO A 50 -9.09 10.23 -0.95
C PRO A 50 -10.46 9.54 -1.08
N ASP A 51 -11.55 10.27 -1.36
CA ASP A 51 -12.87 9.68 -1.64
C ASP A 51 -12.98 9.26 -3.11
N ILE A 52 -12.31 8.15 -3.40
CA ILE A 52 -12.16 7.58 -4.74
C ILE A 52 -13.33 6.65 -5.07
N SER A 53 -13.78 6.63 -6.33
CA SER A 53 -14.74 5.61 -6.75
C SER A 53 -14.15 4.21 -6.58
N HIS A 54 -14.95 3.29 -6.03
CA HIS A 54 -14.56 1.90 -5.79
C HIS A 54 -14.74 0.99 -7.00
N ASP A 55 -15.06 1.57 -8.16
CA ASP A 55 -15.34 0.82 -9.39
C ASP A 55 -14.08 0.30 -10.07
N GLU A 56 -12.90 0.86 -9.74
CA GLU A 56 -11.61 0.49 -10.32
C GLU A 56 -10.63 -0.03 -9.27
N VAL A 57 -9.90 -1.09 -9.65
CA VAL A 57 -8.85 -1.69 -8.82
C VAL A 57 -7.49 -1.40 -9.44
N TYR A 58 -6.59 -0.86 -8.63
CA TYR A 58 -5.23 -0.52 -8.98
C TYR A 58 -4.24 -1.57 -8.44
N ASP A 59 -3.19 -1.87 -9.19
CA ASP A 59 -2.12 -2.74 -8.70
C ASP A 59 -1.32 -2.05 -7.58
N LEU A 60 -1.11 -0.74 -7.70
CA LEU A 60 -0.38 0.09 -6.75
C LEU A 60 -1.15 1.38 -6.43
N CYS A 61 -1.28 1.71 -5.15
CA CYS A 61 -1.72 3.02 -4.69
C CYS A 61 -0.60 3.70 -3.88
N ILE A 62 -0.32 4.96 -4.17
CA ILE A 62 0.68 5.78 -3.47
C ILE A 62 -0.03 6.95 -2.84
N ILE A 63 0.01 7.03 -1.51
CA ILE A 63 -0.60 8.11 -0.73
C ILE A 63 0.53 9.02 -0.24
N CYS A 64 0.54 10.25 -0.70
CA CYS A 64 1.56 11.24 -0.35
C CYS A 64 1.24 11.91 1.00
N ASP A 65 2.27 12.51 1.61
CA ASP A 65 2.19 13.10 2.95
C ASP A 65 1.35 14.39 3.02
N ASP A 66 0.97 14.94 1.87
CA ASP A 66 0.08 16.09 1.77
C ASP A 66 -1.41 15.73 1.78
N ILE A 67 -1.74 14.44 1.69
CA ILE A 67 -3.11 13.95 1.82
C ILE A 67 -3.36 13.54 3.27
N ASP A 68 -4.33 14.22 3.89
CA ASP A 68 -4.88 13.76 5.17
C ASP A 68 -5.86 12.62 4.90
N ILE A 69 -5.48 11.41 5.33
CA ILE A 69 -6.30 10.22 5.17
C ILE A 69 -6.59 9.62 6.54
N ASN A 70 -7.87 9.43 6.83
CA ASN A 70 -8.27 8.80 8.09
C ASN A 70 -8.19 7.26 7.99
N LYS A 71 -8.23 6.59 9.15
CA LYS A 71 -8.15 5.13 9.24
C LYS A 71 -9.24 4.40 8.46
N MET A 72 -10.45 4.96 8.37
CA MET A 72 -11.57 4.36 7.65
C MET A 72 -11.34 4.40 6.13
N GLN A 73 -10.95 5.57 5.60
CA GLN A 73 -10.59 5.73 4.19
C GLN A 73 -9.43 4.81 3.82
N LEU A 74 -8.38 4.75 4.63
CA LEU A 74 -7.25 3.87 4.38
C LEU A 74 -7.65 2.39 4.40
N GLY A 75 -8.54 2.00 5.32
CA GLY A 75 -9.13 0.65 5.35
C GLY A 75 -9.95 0.33 4.10
N LEU A 76 -10.68 1.31 3.57
CA LEU A 76 -11.48 1.17 2.36
C LEU A 76 -10.59 1.02 1.13
N ILE A 77 -9.56 1.86 0.97
CA ILE A 77 -8.56 1.74 -0.11
C ILE A 77 -7.90 0.36 -0.07
N LYS A 78 -7.48 -0.08 1.12
CA LYS A 78 -6.90 -1.41 1.37
C LYS A 78 -7.78 -2.57 0.91
N ASN A 79 -9.09 -2.46 1.10
CA ASN A 79 -10.00 -3.57 0.86
C ASN A 79 -10.62 -3.55 -0.54
N THR A 80 -10.67 -2.40 -1.21
CA THR A 80 -11.47 -2.23 -2.46
C THR A 80 -10.71 -1.63 -3.62
N VAL A 81 -9.73 -0.76 -3.36
CA VAL A 81 -9.11 0.06 -4.42
C VAL A 81 -7.77 -0.49 -4.87
N ALA A 82 -6.95 -1.06 -3.98
CA ALA A 82 -5.57 -1.38 -4.35
C ALA A 82 -5.03 -2.69 -3.76
N GLN A 83 -4.24 -3.41 -4.57
CA GLN A 83 -3.55 -4.63 -4.12
C GLN A 83 -2.30 -4.33 -3.29
N LYS A 84 -1.56 -3.29 -3.66
CA LYS A 84 -0.39 -2.77 -2.94
C LYS A 84 -0.59 -1.30 -2.62
N ILE A 85 -0.22 -0.89 -1.42
CA ILE A 85 -0.37 0.48 -0.96
C ILE A 85 0.95 0.94 -0.35
N LEU A 86 1.39 2.12 -0.76
CA LEU A 86 2.47 2.87 -0.12
C LEU A 86 1.88 4.12 0.51
N VAL A 87 2.20 4.36 1.78
CA VAL A 87 1.82 5.58 2.49
C VAL A 87 3.08 6.30 2.93
N ILE A 88 3.24 7.53 2.47
CA ILE A 88 4.38 8.39 2.81
C ILE A 88 3.94 9.33 3.93
N LYS A 89 4.65 9.32 5.06
CA LYS A 89 4.33 10.16 6.23
C LYS A 89 5.55 10.82 6.83
N ASN A 90 5.32 11.93 7.52
CA ASN A 90 6.37 12.59 8.29
C ASN A 90 6.69 11.75 9.56
N PRO A 91 7.97 11.61 9.97
CA PRO A 91 8.35 10.73 11.08
C PRO A 91 7.80 11.13 12.45
N LYS A 92 7.33 12.38 12.61
CA LYS A 92 6.89 12.94 13.90
C LYS A 92 5.45 12.56 14.28
N GLU A 93 4.70 11.91 13.41
CA GLU A 93 3.28 11.63 13.60
C GLU A 93 3.03 10.23 14.20
N THR A 94 3.19 10.10 15.52
CA THR A 94 3.06 8.81 16.24
C THR A 94 1.66 8.19 16.15
N GLN A 95 0.61 9.01 16.03
CA GLN A 95 -0.77 8.51 15.92
C GLN A 95 -1.04 7.80 14.59
N ASP A 96 -0.41 8.27 13.52
CA ASP A 96 -0.52 7.67 12.18
C ASP A 96 0.21 6.33 12.13
N HIS A 97 1.38 6.26 12.77
CA HIS A 97 2.14 5.02 12.90
C HIS A 97 1.29 3.88 13.50
N LYS A 98 0.64 4.13 14.65
CA LYS A 98 -0.19 3.11 15.30
C LYS A 98 -1.36 2.68 14.40
N SER A 99 -2.03 3.64 13.76
CA SER A 99 -3.18 3.36 12.89
C SER A 99 -2.80 2.50 11.68
N LEU A 100 -1.62 2.75 11.10
CA LEU A 100 -1.06 2.00 9.98
C LEU A 100 -0.74 0.55 10.38
N LEU A 101 -0.09 0.35 11.53
CA LEU A 101 0.21 -0.99 12.05
C LEU A 101 -1.07 -1.79 12.32
N GLU A 102 -2.09 -1.17 12.92
CA GLU A 102 -3.39 -1.81 13.18
C GLU A 102 -4.12 -2.23 11.89
N LEU A 103 -3.85 -1.55 10.76
CA LEU A 103 -4.38 -1.91 9.45
C LEU A 103 -3.54 -2.96 8.72
N GLY A 104 -2.39 -3.33 9.27
CA GLY A 104 -1.48 -4.34 8.72
C GLY A 104 -0.38 -3.80 7.83
N PHE A 105 -0.14 -2.49 7.82
CA PHE A 105 1.01 -1.89 7.14
C PHE A 105 2.29 -2.18 7.91
N VAL A 106 3.40 -2.26 7.19
CA VAL A 106 4.75 -2.38 7.77
C VAL A 106 5.56 -1.13 7.43
N LEU A 107 6.42 -0.69 8.36
CA LEU A 107 7.40 0.36 8.08
C LEU A 107 8.52 -0.25 7.23
N ASP A 108 8.64 0.17 5.99
CA ASP A 108 9.50 -0.48 4.98
C ASP A 108 10.84 0.24 4.84
N SER A 109 10.82 1.57 4.72
CA SER A 109 12.01 2.39 4.46
C SER A 109 11.80 3.85 4.86
N GLU A 110 12.90 4.61 4.93
CA GLU A 110 12.88 6.07 5.09
C GLU A 110 13.50 6.73 3.86
N ILE A 111 12.82 7.71 3.27
CA ILE A 111 13.29 8.43 2.08
C ILE A 111 13.10 9.92 2.28
N SER A 112 14.17 10.70 2.09
CA SER A 112 14.13 12.16 2.22
C SER A 112 13.53 12.62 3.56
N ASN A 113 13.87 11.92 4.66
CA ASN A 113 13.34 12.11 6.01
C ASN A 113 11.83 11.88 6.13
N LYS A 114 11.26 11.01 5.30
CA LYS A 114 9.86 10.57 5.37
C LYS A 114 9.80 9.05 5.53
N ASN A 115 8.90 8.60 6.38
CA ASN A 115 8.64 7.18 6.59
C ASN A 115 7.74 6.64 5.47
N ILE A 116 8.10 5.49 4.93
CA ILE A 116 7.32 4.77 3.94
C ILE A 116 6.75 3.53 4.59
N TYR A 117 5.43 3.48 4.61
CA TYR A 117 4.68 2.32 5.07
C TYR A 117 4.14 1.56 3.86
N SER A 118 4.30 0.25 3.86
CA SER A 118 3.84 -0.60 2.76
C SER A 118 2.81 -1.62 3.25
N TYR A 119 1.83 -1.89 2.39
CA TYR A 119 0.91 -3.00 2.51
C TYR A 119 0.85 -3.71 1.17
N ASN A 120 0.89 -5.03 1.17
CA ASN A 120 0.77 -5.83 -0.04
C ASN A 120 -0.13 -7.04 0.23
N LEU A 121 -1.30 -7.06 -0.40
CA LEU A 121 -2.30 -8.11 -0.22
C LEU A 121 -1.74 -9.51 -0.55
N LYS A 122 -0.83 -9.62 -1.52
CA LYS A 122 -0.25 -10.90 -1.96
C LYS A 122 0.64 -11.53 -0.90
N THR A 123 1.33 -10.72 -0.10
CA THR A 123 2.32 -11.19 0.90
C THR A 123 1.86 -11.01 2.34
N TYR A 124 0.80 -10.24 2.58
CA TYR A 124 0.29 -9.96 3.92
C TYR A 124 -0.17 -11.23 4.66
N ASN A 125 -0.87 -12.13 3.97
CA ASN A 125 -1.38 -13.37 4.57
C ASN A 125 -0.82 -14.60 3.88
N THR A 126 0.46 -14.88 4.12
CA THR A 126 1.07 -16.14 3.67
C THR A 126 0.26 -17.31 4.21
N LYS A 127 -0.18 -18.21 3.33
CA LYS A 127 -0.94 -19.40 3.73
C LYS A 127 -0.14 -20.16 4.79
N ARG A 128 -0.68 -20.20 6.01
CA ARG A 128 -0.06 -20.95 7.09
C ARG A 128 -0.19 -22.44 6.78
N GLY A 129 0.90 -23.19 6.89
CA GLY A 129 0.93 -24.62 6.56
C GLY A 129 -0.05 -25.49 7.35
N TRP A 130 -0.65 -24.95 8.44
CA TRP A 130 -1.68 -25.64 9.20
C TRP A 130 -3.10 -25.36 8.71
N ASN A 131 -3.34 -24.33 7.90
CA ASN A 131 -4.68 -23.99 7.38
C ASN A 131 -4.97 -24.77 6.08
N ASN A 132 -4.89 -26.10 6.17
CA ASN A 132 -5.20 -27.05 5.11
C ASN A 132 -5.82 -28.33 5.71
N SER A 133 -6.24 -29.26 4.85
CA SER A 133 -6.86 -30.53 5.23
C SER A 133 -5.96 -31.46 6.04
N GLU A 134 -4.64 -31.33 5.93
CA GLU A 134 -3.68 -32.13 6.71
C GLU A 134 -3.49 -31.59 8.13
N GLY A 135 -3.63 -30.27 8.32
CA GLY A 135 -3.51 -29.57 9.59
C GLY A 135 -4.84 -29.43 10.36
N TRP A 136 -5.37 -28.20 10.39
CA TRP A 136 -6.46 -27.74 11.27
C TRP A 136 -7.84 -28.27 10.86
N ALA A 137 -8.01 -28.65 9.59
CA ALA A 137 -9.22 -29.31 9.08
C ALA A 137 -9.15 -30.84 9.14
N ASN A 138 -8.09 -31.42 9.74
CA ASN A 138 -8.03 -32.85 10.02
C ASN A 138 -8.92 -33.18 11.25
N PRO A 139 -9.99 -33.98 11.09
CA PRO A 139 -10.88 -34.35 12.19
C PRO A 139 -10.15 -34.98 13.39
N GLU A 140 -9.03 -35.68 13.15
CA GLU A 140 -8.25 -36.35 14.19
C GLU A 140 -7.47 -35.38 15.11
N ASN A 141 -7.24 -34.15 14.66
CA ASN A 141 -6.52 -33.11 15.40
C ASN A 141 -7.45 -32.10 16.10
N PHE A 142 -8.75 -32.13 15.79
CA PHE A 142 -9.72 -31.11 16.20
C PHE A 142 -9.88 -30.95 17.73
N GLU A 143 -9.63 -32.01 18.49
CA GLU A 143 -9.76 -32.04 19.96
C GLU A 143 -8.41 -31.95 20.71
N LYS A 144 -7.27 -32.08 20.00
CA LYS A 144 -5.97 -32.29 20.65
C LYS A 144 -5.15 -31.02 20.88
N PHE A 145 -5.36 -30.00 20.04
CA PHE A 145 -4.60 -28.76 20.07
C PHE A 145 -5.56 -27.57 20.11
N ARG A 146 -6.20 -27.38 21.27
CA ARG A 146 -6.96 -26.17 21.61
C ARG A 146 -6.17 -25.40 22.67
N TRP A 147 -6.12 -24.08 22.53
CA TRP A 147 -5.53 -23.14 23.49
C TRP A 147 -6.64 -22.53 24.36
#